data_AF-A0A364NXY0-F1
#
_entry.id   AF-A0A364NXY0-F1
#
_cell.length_a   1.000
_cell.length_b   1.000
_cell.length_c   1.000
_cell.angle_alpha   90.00
_cell.angle_beta   90.00
_cell.angle_gamma   90.00
#
_symmetry.space_group_name_H-M   'P 1'
#
loop_
_entity.id
_entity.type
_entity.pdbx_description
1 polymer ?
#
loop_
_entity_poly.entity_id
_entity_poly.type
_entity_poly.pdbx_seq_one_letter_code
_entity_poly.pdbx_strand_id
1 'polypeptide(L)'
;MKKLLIALIAALPVVMTMPASAQQPGEMRKDRPEMRKDREDMREDRREIGQDRRKEVHDRNELRKDRKDGDKEAMAKDRKELREDRKEMRDDKREMRHDRKEHREDRREMREDRKDR
;
A
#
# COMPACT_ATOMS: atom_id res chain seq x y z
N MET A 1 4.28 85.41 -0.79
CA MET A 1 4.86 85.36 0.57
C MET A 1 4.08 84.38 1.42
N LYS A 2 4.77 83.38 1.99
CA LYS A 2 4.42 82.60 3.21
C LYS A 2 3.28 81.56 3.05
N LYS A 3 3.39 80.28 3.43
CA LYS A 3 4.44 79.39 3.96
C LYS A 3 3.94 77.94 3.68
N LEU A 4 4.86 77.04 3.32
CA LEU A 4 4.71 75.58 3.40
C LEU A 4 4.31 75.12 4.81
N LEU A 5 3.49 74.08 4.93
CA LEU A 5 3.53 73.16 6.08
C LEU A 5 3.10 71.75 5.66
N ILE A 6 4.12 70.91 5.53
CA ILE A 6 4.12 69.45 5.51
C ILE A 6 4.00 68.97 6.96
N ALA A 7 3.10 68.04 7.27
CA ALA A 7 3.15 67.13 8.44
C ALA A 7 1.82 66.37 8.54
N LEU A 8 1.71 65.09 8.90
CA LEU A 8 2.63 63.98 9.12
C LEU A 8 1.66 62.80 9.28
N ILE A 9 1.52 61.94 8.26
CA ILE A 9 0.58 60.81 8.33
C ILE A 9 1.17 59.83 9.34
N ALA A 10 0.50 59.70 10.49
CA ALA A 10 0.87 58.77 11.54
C ALA A 10 0.84 57.34 11.00
N ALA A 11 2.03 56.75 10.80
CA ALA A 11 2.19 55.35 10.46
C ALA A 11 1.86 54.50 11.70
N LEU A 12 0.65 53.96 11.74
CA LEU A 12 0.27 52.91 12.68
C LEU A 12 1.02 51.62 12.31
N PRO A 13 1.70 50.94 13.25
CA PRO A 13 2.27 49.63 12.99
C PRO A 13 1.12 48.62 12.93
N VAL A 14 0.75 48.19 11.72
CA VAL A 14 -0.09 47.01 11.54
C VAL A 14 0.75 45.81 11.90
N VAL A 15 0.59 45.32 13.14
CA VAL A 15 1.09 44.02 13.55
C VAL A 15 0.31 42.98 12.76
N MET A 16 0.89 42.51 11.64
CA MET A 16 0.39 41.34 10.94
C MET A 16 0.58 40.12 11.86
N THR A 17 -0.46 39.77 12.59
CA THR A 17 -0.59 38.44 13.18
C THR A 17 -0.74 37.45 12.01
N MET A 18 0.36 36.80 11.64
CA MET A 18 0.32 35.64 10.76
C MET A 18 -0.54 34.56 11.45
N PRO A 19 -1.64 34.07 10.85
CA PRO A 19 -2.27 32.87 11.36
C PRO A 19 -1.25 31.73 11.19
N ALA A 20 -0.84 31.12 12.29
CA ALA A 20 -0.20 29.82 12.24
C ALA A 20 -1.21 28.86 11.63
N SER A 21 -1.07 28.60 10.33
CA SER A 21 -1.90 27.65 9.60
C SER A 21 -1.68 26.27 10.20
N ALA A 22 -2.59 25.88 11.09
CA ALA A 22 -2.73 24.53 11.59
C ALA A 22 -2.78 23.56 10.40
N GLN A 23 -1.96 22.50 10.47
CA GLN A 23 -1.95 21.41 9.49
C GLN A 23 -3.37 20.85 9.29
N GLN A 24 -3.67 20.57 8.03
CA GLN A 24 -5.01 20.44 7.49
C GLN A 24 -5.76 19.21 8.05
N PRO A 25 -7.01 19.33 8.52
CA PRO A 25 -7.86 18.18 8.90
C PRO A 25 -8.28 17.25 7.74
N GLY A 26 -7.77 17.48 6.53
CA GLY A 26 -8.24 16.88 5.29
C GLY A 26 -7.61 15.53 4.94
N GLU A 27 -6.40 15.25 5.43
CA GLU A 27 -5.65 14.03 5.10
C GLU A 27 -6.23 12.80 5.83
N MET A 28 -6.39 12.87 7.16
CA MET A 28 -7.03 11.81 7.98
C MET A 28 -8.42 11.31 7.52
N ARG A 29 -9.18 12.11 6.76
CA ARG A 29 -10.48 11.70 6.22
C ARG A 29 -10.36 10.81 4.98
N LYS A 30 -9.27 10.93 4.21
CA LYS A 30 -8.98 10.13 3.01
C LYS A 30 -8.28 8.81 3.35
N ASP A 31 -7.48 8.78 4.42
CA ASP A 31 -6.71 7.59 4.83
C ASP A 31 -7.61 6.41 5.30
N ARG A 32 -8.82 6.72 5.77
CA ARG A 32 -9.73 5.71 6.36
C ARG A 32 -10.43 4.85 5.30
N PRO A 33 -10.95 5.42 4.17
CA PRO A 33 -11.33 4.66 2.98
C PRO A 33 -10.18 3.87 2.35
N GLU A 34 -8.99 4.46 2.23
CA GLU A 34 -7.82 3.82 1.59
C GLU A 34 -7.39 2.56 2.36
N MET A 35 -7.19 2.65 3.68
CA MET A 35 -6.92 1.46 4.51
C MET A 35 -8.02 0.38 4.49
N ARG A 36 -9.25 0.73 4.15
CA ARG A 36 -10.31 -0.26 3.98
C ARG A 36 -10.12 -1.02 2.67
N LYS A 37 -9.74 -0.30 1.61
CA LYS A 37 -9.40 -0.87 0.31
C LYS A 37 -8.16 -1.77 0.41
N ASP A 38 -7.07 -1.32 1.03
CA ASP A 38 -5.86 -2.15 1.19
C ASP A 38 -6.15 -3.45 1.97
N ARG A 39 -7.12 -3.38 2.91
CA ARG A 39 -7.56 -4.56 3.65
C ARG A 39 -8.41 -5.51 2.81
N GLU A 40 -9.14 -4.99 1.84
CA GLU A 40 -9.91 -5.77 0.86
C GLU A 40 -8.97 -6.43 -0.14
N ASP A 41 -8.02 -5.67 -0.69
CA ASP A 41 -6.98 -6.14 -1.61
C ASP A 41 -6.15 -7.27 -0.94
N MET A 42 -5.64 -7.05 0.29
CA MET A 42 -4.95 -8.10 1.07
C MET A 42 -5.82 -9.36 1.36
N ARG A 43 -7.15 -9.27 1.31
CA ARG A 43 -8.03 -10.45 1.45
C ARG A 43 -8.18 -11.17 0.13
N GLU A 44 -8.20 -10.45 -0.97
CA GLU A 44 -8.21 -10.99 -2.33
C GLU A 44 -6.91 -11.75 -2.60
N ASP A 45 -5.74 -11.15 -2.37
CA ASP A 45 -4.43 -11.80 -2.53
C ASP A 45 -4.35 -13.11 -1.71
N ARG A 46 -4.92 -13.12 -0.51
CA ARG A 46 -4.98 -14.33 0.33
C ARG A 46 -5.83 -15.43 -0.27
N ARG A 47 -6.91 -15.07 -0.96
CA ARG A 47 -7.76 -16.03 -1.66
C ARG A 47 -7.03 -16.56 -2.88
N GLU A 48 -6.37 -15.70 -3.66
CA GLU A 48 -5.60 -16.06 -4.85
C GLU A 48 -4.48 -17.05 -4.51
N ILE A 49 -3.61 -16.71 -3.55
CA ILE A 49 -2.58 -17.64 -3.03
C ILE A 49 -3.20 -18.96 -2.56
N GLY A 50 -4.41 -18.90 -1.99
CA GLY A 50 -5.16 -20.08 -1.59
C GLY A 50 -5.59 -20.95 -2.76
N GLN A 51 -5.96 -20.35 -3.90
CA GLN A 51 -6.29 -21.04 -5.15
C GLN A 51 -5.04 -21.62 -5.80
N ASP A 52 -3.94 -20.87 -5.88
CA ASP A 52 -2.70 -21.37 -6.50
C ASP A 52 -2.11 -22.52 -5.71
N ARG A 53 -2.28 -22.52 -4.39
CA ARG A 53 -1.94 -23.67 -3.57
C ARG A 53 -2.76 -24.92 -3.92
N ARG A 54 -4.02 -24.77 -4.31
CA ARG A 54 -4.86 -25.89 -4.75
C ARG A 54 -4.42 -26.40 -6.12
N LYS A 55 -4.08 -25.50 -7.05
CA LYS A 55 -3.48 -25.84 -8.35
C LYS A 55 -2.18 -26.61 -8.16
N GLU A 56 -1.25 -26.12 -7.33
CA GLU A 56 0.02 -26.82 -7.06
C GLU A 56 -0.20 -28.26 -6.51
N VAL A 57 -1.25 -28.48 -5.72
CA VAL A 57 -1.62 -29.82 -5.23
C VAL A 57 -2.15 -30.69 -6.37
N HIS A 58 -2.95 -30.13 -7.27
CA HIS A 58 -3.43 -30.80 -8.47
C HIS A 58 -2.26 -31.23 -9.37
N ASP A 59 -1.37 -30.32 -9.73
CA ASP A 59 -0.27 -30.60 -10.67
C ASP A 59 0.73 -31.59 -10.07
N ARG A 60 0.94 -31.56 -8.75
CA ARG A 60 1.71 -32.62 -8.07
C ARG A 60 1.07 -34.00 -8.18
N ASN A 61 -0.27 -34.07 -8.20
CA ASN A 61 -0.97 -35.34 -8.38
C ASN A 61 -0.88 -35.81 -9.82
N GLU A 62 -0.96 -34.91 -10.81
CA GLU A 62 -0.75 -35.24 -12.23
C GLU A 62 0.68 -35.75 -12.46
N LEU A 63 1.68 -35.03 -11.96
CA LEU A 63 3.08 -35.47 -12.03
C LEU A 63 3.28 -36.86 -11.40
N ARG A 64 2.53 -37.19 -10.35
CA ARG A 64 2.59 -38.51 -9.71
C ARG A 64 1.94 -39.60 -10.58
N LYS A 65 0.87 -39.29 -11.31
CA LYS A 65 0.24 -40.20 -12.27
C LYS A 65 1.17 -40.43 -13.46
N ASP A 66 1.70 -39.38 -14.07
CA ASP A 66 2.59 -39.48 -15.22
C ASP A 66 3.86 -40.25 -14.87
N ARG A 67 4.39 -40.06 -13.66
CA ARG A 67 5.49 -40.87 -13.14
C ARG A 67 5.16 -42.34 -13.01
N LYS A 68 3.92 -42.67 -12.64
CA LYS A 68 3.45 -44.06 -12.53
C LYS A 68 3.26 -44.68 -13.91
N ASP A 69 2.78 -43.89 -14.86
CA ASP A 69 2.49 -44.33 -16.23
C ASP A 69 3.76 -44.34 -17.11
N GLY A 70 4.86 -43.73 -16.62
CA GLY A 70 6.17 -43.75 -17.25
C GLY A 70 6.33 -42.69 -18.35
N ASP A 71 5.40 -41.75 -18.46
CA ASP A 71 5.44 -40.67 -19.45
C ASP A 71 6.45 -39.60 -19.04
N LYS A 72 7.64 -39.67 -19.66
CA LYS A 72 8.74 -38.75 -19.37
C LYS A 72 8.51 -37.35 -19.94
N GLU A 73 7.74 -37.23 -21.01
CA GLU A 73 7.48 -35.94 -21.65
C GLU A 73 6.47 -35.15 -20.82
N ALA A 74 5.37 -35.80 -20.43
CA ALA A 74 4.38 -35.21 -19.54
C ALA A 74 4.99 -34.83 -18.18
N MET A 75 5.80 -35.71 -17.58
CA MET A 75 6.56 -35.37 -16.36
C MET A 75 7.48 -34.15 -16.48
N ALA A 76 8.10 -33.95 -17.65
CA ALA A 76 8.99 -32.81 -17.87
C ALA A 76 8.19 -31.50 -17.96
N LYS A 77 7.01 -31.55 -18.61
CA LYS A 77 6.07 -30.45 -18.71
C LYS A 77 5.50 -30.07 -17.34
N ASP A 78 4.95 -31.04 -16.60
CA ASP A 78 4.41 -30.83 -15.26
C ASP A 78 5.44 -30.25 -14.28
N ARG A 79 6.70 -30.71 -14.36
CA ARG A 79 7.78 -30.15 -13.55
C ARG A 79 8.09 -28.69 -13.88
N LYS A 80 7.97 -28.31 -15.16
CA LYS A 80 8.19 -26.94 -15.61
C LYS A 80 7.06 -26.05 -15.10
N GLU A 81 5.81 -26.47 -15.28
CA GLU A 81 4.63 -25.75 -14.80
C GLU A 81 4.68 -25.58 -13.27
N LEU A 82 4.93 -26.66 -12.51
CA LEU A 82 5.12 -26.58 -11.06
C LEU A 82 6.25 -25.64 -10.61
N ARG A 83 7.27 -25.44 -11.45
CA ARG A 83 8.37 -24.51 -11.14
C ARG A 83 7.93 -23.06 -11.39
N GLU A 84 7.18 -22.81 -12.43
CA GLU A 84 6.62 -21.50 -12.77
C GLU A 84 5.60 -21.07 -11.70
N ASP A 85 4.64 -21.93 -11.38
CA ASP A 85 3.64 -21.68 -10.32
C ASP A 85 4.26 -21.41 -8.96
N ARG A 86 5.33 -22.14 -8.60
CA ARG A 86 6.06 -21.89 -7.35
C ARG A 86 6.79 -20.55 -7.35
N LYS A 87 7.22 -20.07 -8.51
CA LYS A 87 7.88 -18.77 -8.64
C LYS A 87 6.84 -17.66 -8.48
N GLU A 88 5.72 -17.74 -9.18
CA GLU A 88 4.60 -16.81 -9.07
C GLU A 88 4.11 -16.72 -7.62
N MET A 89 3.79 -17.86 -6.99
CA MET A 89 3.36 -17.89 -5.59
C MET A 89 4.41 -17.36 -4.60
N ARG A 90 5.69 -17.34 -4.97
CA ARG A 90 6.75 -16.72 -4.15
C ARG A 90 6.73 -15.20 -4.31
N ASP A 91 6.50 -14.73 -5.51
CA ASP A 91 6.41 -13.30 -5.84
C ASP A 91 5.14 -12.70 -5.22
N ASP A 92 3.96 -13.34 -5.32
CA ASP A 92 2.72 -12.88 -4.65
C ASP A 92 2.89 -12.81 -3.14
N LYS A 93 3.60 -13.78 -2.54
CA LYS A 93 3.89 -13.77 -1.10
C LYS A 93 4.84 -12.65 -0.71
N ARG A 94 5.71 -12.20 -1.61
CA ARG A 94 6.61 -11.08 -1.38
C ARG A 94 5.82 -9.77 -1.47
N GLU A 95 4.95 -9.63 -2.45
CA GLU A 95 4.06 -8.47 -2.62
C GLU A 95 3.14 -8.31 -1.40
N MET A 96 2.42 -9.35 -1.01
CA MET A 96 1.58 -9.32 0.21
C MET A 96 2.36 -8.95 1.49
N ARG A 97 3.66 -9.28 1.57
CA ARG A 97 4.50 -8.86 2.71
C ARG A 97 4.81 -7.37 2.66
N HIS A 98 4.99 -6.81 1.48
CA HIS A 98 5.20 -5.40 1.25
C HIS A 98 3.95 -4.60 1.62
N ASP A 99 2.79 -4.96 1.08
CA ASP A 99 1.52 -4.26 1.35
C ASP A 99 1.17 -4.30 2.84
N ARG A 100 1.47 -5.44 3.49
CA ARG A 100 1.28 -5.57 4.94
C ARG A 100 2.23 -4.68 5.74
N LYS A 101 3.42 -4.38 5.22
CA LYS A 101 4.39 -3.48 5.86
C LYS A 101 3.93 -2.03 5.69
N GLU A 102 3.53 -1.64 4.49
CA GLU A 102 2.99 -0.31 4.19
C GLU A 102 1.75 -0.02 5.04
N HIS A 103 0.76 -0.93 5.04
CA HIS A 103 -0.44 -0.79 5.89
C HIS A 103 -0.15 -0.70 7.40
N ARG A 104 1.01 -1.18 7.86
CA ARG A 104 1.44 -1.02 9.26
C ARG A 104 2.08 0.34 9.50
N GLU A 105 2.79 0.87 8.52
CA GLU A 105 3.40 2.20 8.53
C GLU A 105 2.32 3.28 8.49
N ASP A 106 1.34 3.18 7.59
CA ASP A 106 0.19 4.11 7.51
C ASP A 106 -0.60 4.14 8.82
N ARG A 107 -0.76 2.97 9.46
CA ARG A 107 -1.39 2.88 10.79
C ARG A 107 -0.58 3.53 11.90
N ARG A 108 0.74 3.59 11.79
CA ARG A 108 1.60 4.26 12.77
C ARG A 108 1.55 5.77 12.57
N GLU A 109 1.68 6.24 11.34
CA GLU A 109 1.58 7.65 10.98
C GLU A 109 0.25 8.25 11.46
N MET A 110 -0.88 7.62 11.12
CA MET A 110 -2.20 8.04 11.63
C MET A 110 -2.34 8.04 13.17
N ARG A 111 -1.53 7.25 13.89
CA ARG A 111 -1.53 7.25 15.36
C ARG A 111 -0.67 8.37 15.91
N GLU A 112 0.41 8.73 15.22
CA GLU A 112 1.30 9.83 15.58
C GLU A 112 0.60 11.17 15.32
N ASP A 113 -0.04 11.34 14.16
CA ASP A 113 -0.86 12.52 13.85
C ASP A 113 -1.98 12.77 14.87
N ARG A 114 -2.54 11.70 15.43
CA ARG A 114 -3.57 11.79 16.50
C ARG A 114 -3.00 12.18 17.85
N LYS A 115 -1.71 11.94 18.11
CA LYS A 115 -1.04 12.30 19.37
C LYS A 115 -0.52 13.73 19.34
N ASP A 116 -0.15 14.24 18.17
CA ASP A 116 0.35 15.60 17.98
C ASP A 116 -0.76 16.66 17.93
N ARG A 117 -2.01 16.24 18.18
CA ARG A 117 -3.23 17.04 18.14
C ARG A 117 -3.89 17.14 19.50
#